data_AF-A0A519XWR2-F1
#
_entry.id   AF-A0A519XWR2-F1
#
_cell.length_a   1.000
_cell.length_b   1.000
_cell.length_c   1.000
_cell.angle_alpha   90.00
_cell.angle_beta   90.00
_cell.angle_gamma   90.00
#
_symmetry.space_group_name_H-M   'P 1'
#
loop_
_entity.id
_entity.type
_entity.pdbx_description
1 polymer ?
#
loop_
_entity_poly.entity_id
_entity_poly.type
_entity_poly.pdbx_seq_one_letter_code
_entity_poly.pdbx_strand_id
1 'polypeptide(L)'
;MLSRSELMLNTLRDSNSGQSLNNGSYFSANNDNVHLSGTDFTLTPLTYWTSLKSKKKYPAKWRVQVPAQGYDLTVEPLVPQQELALRFFHAFTMYYWEGMCKVSGTHNGQPITGKAYVEITNR
;
A
#
# COMPACT_ATOMS: atom_id res chain seq x y z
N MET A 1 5.79 -3.63 -27.20
CA MET A 1 5.51 -4.22 -25.88
C MET A 1 5.46 -3.08 -24.88
N LEU A 2 4.40 -2.97 -24.08
CA LEU A 2 4.37 -2.01 -22.97
C LEU A 2 5.36 -2.53 -21.91
N SER A 3 6.44 -1.78 -21.65
CA SER A 3 7.33 -2.11 -20.53
C SER A 3 6.57 -1.89 -19.24
N ARG A 4 6.46 -2.93 -18.41
CA ARG A 4 5.73 -2.89 -17.14
C ARG A 4 6.68 -3.30 -16.03
N SER A 5 6.79 -2.45 -15.03
CA SER A 5 7.43 -2.79 -13.76
C SER A 5 6.38 -2.94 -12.67
N GLU A 6 6.70 -3.70 -11.63
CA GLU A 6 5.80 -3.96 -10.50
C GLU A 6 6.52 -3.73 -9.17
N LEU A 7 5.78 -3.23 -8.18
CA LEU A 7 6.24 -3.07 -6.81
C LEU A 7 5.27 -3.82 -5.90
N MET A 8 5.80 -4.65 -5.01
CA MET A 8 5.06 -5.21 -3.88
C MET A 8 5.76 -4.75 -2.61
N LEU A 9 5.04 -4.03 -1.74
CA LEU A 9 5.58 -3.42 -0.53
C LEU A 9 4.66 -3.75 0.64
N ASN A 10 5.23 -4.20 1.75
CA ASN A 10 4.50 -4.60 2.95
C ASN A 10 5.15 -4.02 4.21
N THR A 11 4.32 -3.62 5.16
CA THR A 11 4.70 -3.22 6.51
C THR A 11 3.87 -4.02 7.51
N LEU A 12 4.52 -4.93 8.23
CA LEU A 12 3.94 -5.62 9.38
C LEU A 12 4.23 -4.81 10.64
N ARG A 13 3.19 -4.46 11.39
CA ARG A 13 3.33 -3.72 12.65
C ARG A 13 2.96 -4.60 13.83
N ASP A 14 3.86 -4.66 14.81
CA ASP A 14 3.53 -5.23 16.12
C ASP A 14 2.78 -4.17 16.94
N SER A 15 1.56 -4.51 17.38
CA SER A 15 0.71 -3.63 18.19
C SER A 15 1.22 -3.43 19.61
N ASN A 16 2.03 -4.35 20.14
CA ASN A 16 2.51 -4.31 21.51
C ASN A 16 3.79 -3.47 21.62
N SER A 17 4.77 -3.74 20.75
CA SER A 17 6.05 -3.04 20.76
C SER A 17 6.06 -1.78 19.88
N GLY A 18 5.12 -1.66 18.95
CA GLY A 18 5.11 -0.61 17.93
C GLY A 18 6.16 -0.79 16.83
N GLN A 19 6.98 -1.84 16.90
CA GLN A 19 7.98 -2.15 15.88
C GLN A 19 7.33 -2.51 14.55
N SER A 20 8.04 -2.22 13.46
CA SER A 20 7.60 -2.53 12.11
C SER A 20 8.65 -3.34 11.37
N LEU A 21 8.19 -4.37 10.65
CA LEU A 21 8.98 -5.14 9.70
C LEU A 21 8.51 -4.79 8.30
N ASN A 22 9.42 -4.23 7.52
CA ASN A 22 9.14 -3.79 6.15
C ASN A 22 9.85 -4.74 5.18
N ASN A 23 9.10 -5.20 4.17
CA ASN A 23 9.60 -6.11 3.15
C ASN A 23 8.95 -5.77 1.81
N GLY A 24 9.68 -5.93 0.72
CA GLY A 24 9.14 -5.72 -0.60
C GLY A 24 9.93 -6.38 -1.71
N SER A 25 9.45 -6.17 -2.93
CA SER A 25 10.11 -6.58 -4.15
C SER A 25 9.82 -5.59 -5.28
N TYR A 26 10.80 -5.43 -6.15
CA TYR A 26 10.68 -4.70 -7.40
C TYR A 26 10.90 -5.67 -8.55
N PHE A 27 9.95 -5.71 -9.49
CA PHE A 27 10.07 -6.45 -10.73
C PHE A 27 10.25 -5.47 -11.88
N SER A 28 11.38 -5.54 -12.58
CA SER A 28 11.71 -4.64 -13.69
C SER A 28 11.04 -5.11 -14.99
N ALA A 29 10.86 -4.19 -15.93
CA ALA A 29 10.39 -4.53 -17.27
C ALA A 29 11.36 -5.46 -18.06
N ASN A 30 12.60 -5.62 -17.58
CA ASN A 30 13.61 -6.50 -18.15
C ASN A 30 13.66 -7.86 -17.44
N ASN A 31 12.67 -8.18 -16.60
CA ASN A 31 12.57 -9.38 -15.77
C ASN A 31 13.60 -9.50 -14.63
N ASP A 32 14.15 -8.38 -14.16
CA ASP A 32 14.94 -8.38 -12.93
C ASP A 32 14.00 -8.42 -11.72
N ASN A 33 14.33 -9.21 -10.72
CA ASN A 33 13.61 -9.24 -9.44
C ASN A 33 14.57 -8.84 -8.32
N VAL A 34 14.26 -7.73 -7.67
CA VAL A 34 15.07 -7.16 -6.59
C VAL A 34 14.27 -7.19 -5.30
N HIS A 35 14.82 -7.85 -4.28
CA HIS A 35 14.30 -7.75 -2.93
C HIS A 35 14.50 -6.33 -2.38
N LEU A 36 13.47 -5.78 -1.72
CA LEU A 36 13.52 -4.49 -1.05
C LEU A 36 13.36 -4.70 0.45
N SER A 37 14.39 -4.29 1.20
CA SER A 37 14.38 -4.26 2.65
C SER A 37 13.67 -3.00 3.19
N GLY A 38 13.52 -2.91 4.50
CA GLY A 38 12.83 -1.80 5.14
C GLY A 38 13.45 -0.41 4.97
N THR A 39 14.72 -0.33 4.57
CA THR A 39 15.41 0.94 4.30
C THR A 39 15.33 1.36 2.84
N ASP A 40 14.90 0.47 1.95
CA ASP A 40 14.88 0.70 0.50
C ASP A 40 13.63 1.46 0.05
N PHE A 41 12.59 1.50 0.91
CA PHE A 41 11.36 2.21 0.61
C PHE A 41 10.72 2.84 1.84
N THR A 42 9.91 3.87 1.59
CA THR A 42 9.11 4.55 2.60
C THR A 42 7.65 4.58 2.18
N LEU A 43 6.75 4.22 3.11
CA LEU A 43 5.30 4.36 2.95
C LEU A 43 4.79 5.41 3.94
N THR A 44 4.48 6.61 3.45
CA THR A 44 4.04 7.73 4.29
C THR A 44 2.55 7.98 4.10
N PRO A 45 1.68 7.71 5.10
CA PRO A 45 0.29 8.09 5.03
C PRO A 45 0.12 9.60 4.92
N LEU A 46 -0.60 10.06 3.90
CA LEU A 46 -0.92 11.46 3.64
C LEU A 46 -2.33 11.82 4.11
N THR A 47 -3.27 10.89 3.97
CA THR A 47 -4.66 11.09 4.41
C THR A 47 -5.21 9.81 5.04
N TYR A 48 -6.36 9.95 5.71
CA TYR A 48 -7.04 8.86 6.38
C TYR A 48 -8.53 8.88 6.04
N TRP A 49 -9.13 7.71 6.02
CA TRP A 49 -10.57 7.52 5.92
C TRP A 49 -11.07 6.78 7.16
N THR A 50 -12.18 7.23 7.73
CA THR A 50 -12.80 6.59 8.89
C THR A 50 -14.09 5.91 8.44
N SER A 51 -14.20 4.62 8.75
CA SER A 51 -15.43 3.88 8.48
C SER A 51 -16.58 4.38 9.34
N LEU A 52 -17.73 4.64 8.72
CA LEU A 52 -18.96 4.92 9.46
C LEU A 52 -19.52 3.67 10.15
N LYS A 53 -19.19 2.46 9.66
CA LYS A 53 -19.69 1.18 10.18
C LYS A 53 -18.87 0.70 11.39
N SER A 54 -17.57 0.51 11.21
CA SER A 54 -16.69 -0.04 12.25
C SER A 54 -16.04 1.02 13.13
N LYS A 55 -16.09 2.30 12.73
CA LYS A 55 -15.35 3.43 13.33
C LYS A 55 -13.83 3.34 13.21
N LYS A 56 -13.29 2.33 12.53
CA LYS A 56 -11.84 2.20 12.27
C LYS A 56 -11.33 3.31 11.35
N LYS A 57 -10.09 3.74 11.58
CA LYS A 57 -9.40 4.78 10.83
C LYS A 57 -8.27 4.18 10.00
N TYR A 58 -8.47 4.12 8.69
CA TYR A 58 -7.51 3.58 7.74
C TYR A 58 -6.70 4.72 7.12
N PRO A 59 -5.40 4.54 6.85
CA PRO A 59 -4.71 5.42 5.92
C PRO A 59 -5.33 5.21 4.54
N ALA A 60 -5.61 6.31 3.86
CA ALA A 60 -6.32 6.29 2.58
C ALA A 60 -5.39 6.71 1.45
N LYS A 61 -4.45 7.63 1.67
CA LYS A 61 -3.51 8.06 0.64
C LYS A 61 -2.10 7.92 1.16
N TRP A 62 -1.17 7.50 0.30
CA TRP A 62 0.23 7.35 0.67
C TRP A 62 1.12 8.05 -0.33
N ARG A 63 2.23 8.59 0.17
CA ARG A 63 3.44 8.77 -0.62
C ARG A 63 4.26 7.49 -0.50
N VAL A 64 4.67 6.95 -1.63
CA VAL A 64 5.49 5.74 -1.73
C VAL A 64 6.79 6.12 -2.42
N GLN A 65 7.91 5.94 -1.73
CA GLN A 65 9.22 6.28 -2.25
C GLN A 65 10.09 5.04 -2.30
N VAL A 66 10.74 4.79 -3.44
CA VAL A 66 11.71 3.70 -3.63
C VAL A 66 12.93 4.29 -4.35
N PRO A 67 13.82 5.01 -3.63
CA PRO A 67 14.79 5.91 -4.25
C PRO A 67 15.79 5.23 -5.17
N ALA A 68 16.29 4.04 -4.81
CA ALA A 68 17.25 3.29 -5.62
C ALA A 68 16.67 2.85 -6.98
N GLN A 69 15.35 2.74 -7.07
CA GLN A 69 14.59 2.43 -8.29
C GLN A 69 13.99 3.71 -8.91
N GLY A 70 14.28 4.89 -8.36
CA GLY A 70 13.87 6.18 -8.91
C GLY A 70 12.39 6.51 -8.76
N TYR A 71 11.64 5.81 -7.91
CA TYR A 71 10.20 6.03 -7.76
C TYR A 71 9.85 7.01 -6.63
N ASP A 72 8.98 7.96 -6.94
CA ASP A 72 8.27 8.81 -5.97
C ASP A 72 6.81 8.92 -6.39
N LEU A 73 5.96 8.21 -5.68
CA LEU A 73 4.60 7.88 -6.10
C LEU A 73 3.59 8.33 -5.06
N THR A 74 2.40 8.62 -5.55
CA THR A 74 1.19 8.79 -4.77
C THR A 74 0.25 7.64 -5.08
N VAL A 75 -0.14 6.91 -4.05
CA VAL A 75 -1.14 5.84 -4.12
C VAL A 75 -2.42 6.34 -3.45
N GLU A 76 -3.53 6.36 -4.18
CA GLU A 76 -4.82 6.80 -3.67
C GLU A 76 -5.98 5.91 -4.14
N PRO A 77 -6.97 5.62 -3.28
CA PRO A 77 -8.09 4.76 -3.59
C PRO A 77 -8.97 5.41 -4.64
N LEU A 78 -9.52 4.57 -5.52
CA LEU A 78 -10.51 5.03 -6.50
C LEU A 78 -11.80 5.50 -5.81
N VAL A 79 -12.19 4.82 -4.72
CA VAL A 79 -13.27 5.22 -3.83
C VAL A 79 -12.89 4.92 -2.38
N PRO A 80 -13.29 5.75 -1.40
CA PRO A 80 -12.84 5.59 -0.01
C PRO A 80 -13.46 4.39 0.71
N GLN A 81 -14.70 4.02 0.38
CA GLN A 81 -15.49 3.00 1.06
C GLN A 81 -15.21 1.58 0.50
N GLN A 82 -14.04 1.04 0.82
CA GLN A 82 -13.64 -0.33 0.45
C GLN A 82 -13.32 -1.19 1.70
N GLU A 83 -14.02 -0.93 2.82
CA GLU A 83 -13.95 -1.77 4.01
C GLU A 83 -14.82 -3.02 3.86
N LEU A 84 -14.23 -4.17 4.15
CA LEU A 84 -14.88 -5.47 4.18
C LEU A 84 -15.12 -5.91 5.63
N ALA A 85 -16.21 -6.64 5.83
CA ALA A 85 -16.62 -7.17 7.13
C ALA A 85 -16.69 -8.70 7.05
N LEU A 86 -15.65 -9.37 7.55
CA LEU A 86 -15.58 -10.83 7.64
C LEU A 86 -16.24 -11.28 8.93
N ARG A 87 -17.39 -11.94 8.79
CA ARG A 87 -18.14 -12.48 9.93
C ARG A 87 -17.63 -13.88 10.26
N PHE A 88 -17.02 -14.03 11.42
CA PHE A 88 -16.59 -15.33 11.94
C PHE A 88 -17.66 -15.84 12.90
N PHE A 89 -18.53 -16.71 12.38
CA PHE A 89 -19.71 -17.22 13.08
C PHE A 89 -20.58 -16.08 13.66
N HIS A 90 -21.38 -16.37 14.69
CA HIS A 90 -22.12 -15.36 15.46
C HIS A 90 -21.26 -14.70 16.57
N ALA A 91 -19.94 -14.93 16.59
CA ALA A 91 -19.07 -14.56 17.71
C ALA A 91 -18.36 -13.22 17.50
N PHE A 92 -17.81 -12.95 16.32
CA PHE A 92 -17.14 -11.68 16.04
C PHE A 92 -17.10 -11.33 14.54
N THR A 93 -16.94 -10.04 14.25
CA THR A 93 -16.73 -9.52 12.88
C THR A 93 -15.37 -8.86 12.81
N MET A 94 -14.51 -9.34 11.90
CA MET A 94 -13.24 -8.70 11.57
C MET A 94 -13.46 -7.70 10.43
N TYR A 95 -13.06 -6.46 10.65
CA TYR A 95 -13.06 -5.42 9.62
C TYR A 95 -11.65 -5.20 9.11
N TYR A 96 -11.50 -5.15 7.79
CA TYR A 96 -10.25 -4.85 7.12
C TYR A 96 -10.54 -4.03 5.85
N TRP A 97 -9.55 -3.28 5.39
CA TRP A 97 -9.69 -2.44 4.20
C TRP A 97 -8.95 -3.09 3.05
N GLU A 98 -9.62 -3.24 1.91
CA GLU A 98 -9.05 -3.91 0.74
C GLU A 98 -9.60 -3.23 -0.52
N GLY A 99 -8.74 -2.58 -1.31
CA GLY A 99 -9.26 -1.69 -2.32
C GLY A 99 -8.34 -1.34 -3.48
N MET A 100 -9.00 -1.07 -4.62
CA MET A 100 -8.37 -0.57 -5.83
C MET A 100 -7.92 0.88 -5.65
N CYS A 101 -6.69 1.12 -6.07
CA CYS A 101 -6.02 2.41 -6.02
C CYS A 101 -5.49 2.79 -7.41
N LYS A 102 -5.38 4.09 -7.65
CA LYS A 102 -4.59 4.65 -8.74
C LYS A 102 -3.23 5.10 -8.23
N VAL A 103 -2.26 5.09 -9.15
CA VAL A 103 -0.90 5.58 -8.92
C VAL A 103 -0.66 6.76 -9.83
N SER A 104 -0.08 7.82 -9.29
CA SER A 104 0.52 8.94 -10.02
C SER A 104 1.86 9.28 -9.39
N GLY A 105 2.76 9.93 -10.12
CA GLY A 105 4.05 10.34 -9.56
C GLY A 105 5.13 10.33 -10.62
N THR A 106 6.36 10.03 -10.21
CA THR A 106 7.51 10.01 -11.12
C THR A 106 8.32 8.73 -11.02
N HIS A 107 8.97 8.40 -12.14
CA HIS A 107 10.04 7.41 -12.23
C HIS A 107 11.24 8.09 -12.88
N ASN A 108 12.35 8.23 -12.15
CA ASN A 108 13.53 9.01 -12.56
C ASN A 108 13.18 10.44 -13.01
N GLY A 109 12.27 11.09 -12.27
CA GLY A 109 11.80 12.45 -12.54
C GLY A 109 10.76 12.55 -13.67
N GLN A 110 10.49 11.48 -14.42
CA GLN A 110 9.50 11.49 -15.49
C GLN A 110 8.10 11.11 -14.97
N PRO A 111 7.05 11.86 -15.33
CA PRO A 111 5.69 11.55 -14.90
C PRO A 111 5.24 10.16 -15.33
N ILE A 112 4.64 9.41 -14.41
CA ILE A 112 4.02 8.11 -14.69
C ILE A 112 2.65 7.99 -14.03
N THR A 113 1.87 7.03 -14.53
CA THR A 113 0.63 6.59 -13.92
C THR A 113 0.61 5.08 -13.81
N GLY A 114 -0.21 4.55 -12.92
CA GLY A 114 -0.36 3.13 -12.72
C GLY A 114 -1.61 2.77 -11.94
N LYS A 115 -1.74 1.49 -11.64
CA LYS A 115 -2.81 0.93 -10.81
C LYS A 115 -2.17 0.21 -9.63
N ALA A 116 -2.84 0.24 -8.50
CA ALA A 116 -2.42 -0.45 -7.30
C ALA A 116 -3.61 -1.11 -6.62
N TYR A 117 -3.30 -2.03 -5.74
CA TYR A 117 -4.25 -2.63 -4.82
C TYR A 117 -3.61 -2.56 -3.43
N VAL A 118 -4.39 -2.18 -2.43
CA VAL A 118 -3.88 -2.03 -1.06
C VAL A 118 -4.78 -2.84 -0.13
N GLU A 119 -4.15 -3.60 0.75
CA GLU A 119 -4.79 -4.33 1.84
C GLU A 119 -4.27 -3.80 3.17
N ILE A 120 -5.16 -3.64 4.15
CA ILE A 120 -4.86 -3.14 5.48
C ILE A 120 -5.66 -3.93 6.51
N THR A 121 -4.94 -4.64 7.36
CA THR A 121 -5.51 -5.39 8.48
C THR A 121 -5.12 -4.74 9.81
N ASN A 122 -5.89 -5.03 10.86
CA ASN A 122 -5.53 -4.74 12.25
C ASN A 122 -5.06 -3.31 12.56
N ARG A 123 -5.77 -2.31 12.03
CA ARG A 123 -5.61 -0.88 12.40
C ARG A 123 -6.71 -0.34 13.29
#